data_AF-A0A425D5K1-F1
#
_entry.id   AF-A0A425D5K1-F1
#
_cell.length_a   1.000
_cell.length_b   1.000
_cell.length_c   1.000
_cell.angle_alpha   90.00
_cell.angle_beta   90.00
_cell.angle_gamma   90.00
#
_symmetry.space_group_name_H-M   'P 1'
#
loop_
_entity.id
_entity.type
_entity.pdbx_description
1 polymer ?
#
loop_
_entity_poly.entity_id
_entity_poly.type
_entity_poly.pdbx_seq_one_letter_code
_entity_poly.pdbx_strand_id
1 'polypeptide(L)'
;MVLSRDVAKSTRFYQDGLGLQLIRQSGSFSEFDMQAGVTLSIKQAHGEAACSAGYSPFLNFDVQDMMETIPRLISLGAAMDGPIKYPAFGTSIPVNVDISSV
;
A
#
# COMPACT_ATOMS: atom_id res chain seq x y z
N MET A 1 -1.54 3.82 10.14
CA MET A 1 -0.75 2.61 10.48
C MET A 1 -1.43 1.40 9.84
N VAL A 2 -0.67 0.52 9.20
CA VAL A 2 -1.14 -0.72 8.56
C VAL A 2 -0.47 -1.91 9.24
N LEU A 3 -1.22 -3.01 9.41
CA LEU A 3 -0.68 -4.27 9.91
C LEU A 3 -0.40 -5.19 8.73
N SER A 4 0.73 -5.87 8.72
CA SER A 4 1.15 -6.74 7.62
C SER A 4 1.72 -8.07 8.12
N ARG A 5 1.45 -9.16 7.39
CA ARG A 5 2.06 -10.47 7.64
C ARG A 5 3.52 -10.50 7.20
N ASP A 6 3.85 -9.75 6.15
CA ASP A 6 5.20 -9.61 5.62
C ASP A 6 5.58 -8.13 5.47
N VAL A 7 6.24 -7.60 6.50
CA VAL A 7 6.72 -6.20 6.52
C VAL A 7 7.75 -5.96 5.42
N ALA A 8 8.57 -6.94 5.05
CA ALA A 8 9.61 -6.75 4.04
C ALA A 8 9.01 -6.58 2.63
N LYS A 9 8.05 -7.44 2.27
CA LYS A 9 7.32 -7.29 1.01
C LYS A 9 6.48 -6.02 0.99
N SER A 10 5.79 -5.71 2.09
CA SER A 10 5.03 -4.45 2.19
C SER A 10 5.94 -3.23 2.06
N THR A 11 7.14 -3.28 2.66
CA THR A 11 8.14 -2.22 2.53
C THR A 11 8.49 -1.99 1.06
N ARG A 12 8.79 -3.07 0.34
CA ARG A 12 9.10 -3.03 -1.09
C ARG A 12 7.93 -2.48 -1.92
N PHE A 13 6.70 -2.88 -1.59
CA PHE A 13 5.50 -2.38 -2.25
C PHE A 13 5.38 -0.85 -2.16
N TYR A 14 5.49 -0.31 -0.94
CA TYR A 14 5.38 1.13 -0.71
C TYR A 14 6.59 1.92 -1.24
N GLN A 15 7.79 1.34 -1.16
CA GLN A 15 9.02 2.00 -1.60
C GLN A 15 9.23 1.91 -3.12
N ASP A 16 9.31 0.70 -3.69
CA ASP A 16 9.61 0.49 -5.11
C ASP A 16 8.36 0.70 -5.98
N GLY A 17 7.19 0.31 -5.46
CA GLY A 17 5.93 0.41 -6.17
C GLY A 17 5.41 1.84 -6.22
N LEU A 18 5.17 2.43 -5.05
CA LEU A 18 4.59 3.77 -4.91
C LEU A 18 5.62 4.90 -4.81
N GLY A 19 6.92 4.59 -4.66
CA GLY A 19 7.98 5.60 -4.58
C GLY A 19 8.06 6.32 -3.22
N LEU A 20 7.46 5.78 -2.17
CA LEU A 20 7.45 6.44 -0.87
C LEU A 20 8.84 6.44 -0.22
N GLN A 21 9.20 7.55 0.40
CA GLN A 21 10.49 7.68 1.06
C GLN A 21 10.49 6.93 2.39
N LEU A 22 11.33 5.91 2.50
CA LEU A 22 11.55 5.18 3.74
C LEU A 22 12.30 6.05 4.76
N ILE A 23 11.68 6.26 5.92
CA ILE A 23 12.27 7.00 7.06
C ILE A 23 13.00 6.03 8.00
N ARG A 24 12.37 4.89 8.29
CA ARG A 24 12.89 3.91 9.26
C ARG A 24 12.43 2.50 8.92
N GLN A 25 13.29 1.51 9.18
CA GLN A 25 12.97 0.10 9.01
C GLN A 25 13.56 -0.75 10.14
N SER A 26 12.86 -1.83 10.49
CA SER A 26 13.33 -2.96 11.28
C SER A 26 12.74 -4.26 10.72
N GLY A 27 13.06 -5.41 11.32
CA GLY A 27 12.46 -6.69 10.89
C GLY A 27 10.94 -6.78 11.08
N SER A 28 10.33 -5.93 11.90
CA SER A 28 8.89 -5.96 12.21
C SER A 28 8.18 -4.61 12.00
N PHE A 29 8.87 -3.64 11.41
CA PHE A 29 8.36 -2.28 11.26
C PHE A 29 8.97 -1.57 10.05
N SER A 30 8.19 -0.74 9.37
CA SER A 30 8.68 0.24 8.42
C SER A 30 7.88 1.53 8.51
N GLU A 31 8.50 2.66 8.25
CA GLU A 31 7.85 3.98 8.28
C GLU A 31 8.24 4.80 7.06
N PHE A 32 7.26 5.44 6.45
CA PHE A 32 7.38 6.21 5.22
C PHE A 32 6.88 7.64 5.40
N ASP A 33 7.53 8.56 4.71
CA ASP A 33 7.05 9.94 4.57
C ASP A 33 5.92 9.99 3.52
N MET A 34 4.81 10.63 3.87
CA MET A 34 3.68 10.86 2.94
C MET A 34 3.67 12.28 2.36
N GLN A 35 4.65 13.12 2.69
CA GLN A 35 4.78 14.50 2.19
C GLN A 35 3.57 15.40 2.50
N ALA A 36 2.67 14.94 3.36
CA ALA A 36 1.44 15.63 3.79
C ALA A 36 1.45 15.94 5.30
N GLY A 37 2.64 15.93 5.93
CA GLY A 37 2.80 16.11 7.37
C GLY A 37 2.37 14.92 8.22
N VAL A 38 2.15 13.75 7.60
CA VAL A 38 1.81 12.48 8.25
C VAL A 38 2.75 11.37 7.77
N THR A 39 2.95 10.33 8.58
CA THR A 39 3.73 9.15 8.21
C THR A 39 2.84 7.93 8.01
N LEU A 40 3.23 7.08 7.05
CA LEU A 40 2.67 5.74 6.90
C LEU A 40 3.58 4.74 7.61
N SER A 41 3.09 4.15 8.69
CA SER A 41 3.80 3.07 9.38
C SER A 41 3.18 1.71 9.09
N ILE A 42 4.01 0.73 8.75
CA ILE A 42 3.67 -0.69 8.59
C ILE A 42 4.25 -1.45 9.79
N LYS A 43 3.44 -2.30 10.42
CA LYS A 43 3.84 -3.14 11.55
C LYS A 43 3.55 -4.60 11.29
N GLN A 44 4.42 -5.47 11.80
CA GLN A 44 4.18 -6.90 11.81
C GLN A 44 2.90 -7.20 12.58
N ALA A 45 1.99 -7.93 11.95
CA ALA A 45 0.82 -8.46 12.61
C ALA A 45 1.21 -9.66 13.50
N HIS A 46 0.73 -9.67 14.74
CA HIS A 46 0.85 -10.81 15.64
C HIS A 46 -0.49 -11.56 15.70
N GLY A 47 -0.64 -12.55 14.81
CA GLY A 47 -1.81 -13.42 14.73
C GLY A 47 -2.78 -13.08 13.59
N GLU A 48 -3.46 -14.09 13.08
CA GLU A 48 -4.32 -13.96 11.90
C GLU A 48 -5.51 -13.02 12.11
N ALA A 49 -6.04 -12.98 13.34
CA ALA A 49 -7.14 -12.10 13.74
C ALA A 49 -6.87 -10.61 13.44
N ALA A 50 -5.61 -10.19 13.52
CA ALA A 50 -5.19 -8.81 13.27
C ALA A 50 -5.10 -8.48 11.76
N CYS A 51 -4.98 -9.50 10.90
CA CYS A 51 -4.99 -9.37 9.43
C CYS A 51 -6.33 -9.75 8.81
N SER A 52 -7.21 -10.44 9.54
CA SER A 52 -8.50 -10.96 9.05
C SER A 52 -9.69 -10.06 9.36
N ALA A 53 -9.49 -8.98 10.12
CA ALA A 53 -10.55 -8.02 10.39
C ALA A 53 -10.79 -7.20 9.11
N GLY A 54 -12.01 -7.23 8.57
CA GLY A 54 -12.48 -6.48 7.39
C GLY A 54 -12.47 -4.95 7.53
N TYR A 55 -11.39 -4.41 8.07
CA TYR A 55 -11.06 -3.01 8.27
C TYR A 55 -9.63 -2.71 7.77
N SER A 56 -9.23 -3.32 6.64
CA SER A 56 -8.05 -2.84 5.92
C SER A 56 -8.27 -1.35 5.63
N PRO A 57 -7.40 -0.45 6.09
CA PRO A 57 -7.59 0.97 5.88
C PRO A 57 -7.53 1.28 4.39
N PHE A 58 -8.49 2.06 3.89
CA PHE A 58 -8.40 2.60 2.54
C PHE A 58 -7.29 3.65 2.50
N LEU A 59 -6.24 3.36 1.75
CA LEU A 59 -5.16 4.30 1.46
C LEU A 59 -5.32 4.78 0.02
N ASN A 60 -5.39 6.09 -0.15
CA ASN A 60 -5.46 6.73 -1.47
C ASN A 60 -4.16 7.49 -1.70
N PHE A 61 -3.57 7.28 -2.88
CA PHE A 61 -2.33 7.92 -3.28
C PHE A 61 -2.55 8.63 -4.60
N ASP A 62 -2.09 9.88 -4.68
CA ASP A 62 -1.99 10.58 -5.95
C ASP A 62 -0.73 10.10 -6.67
N VAL A 63 -0.92 9.54 -7.86
CA VAL A 63 0.18 9.00 -8.69
C VAL A 63 0.21 9.72 -10.02
N GLN A 64 1.41 10.05 -10.50
CA GLN A 64 1.58 10.87 -11.70
C GLN A 64 1.27 10.10 -12.99
N ASP A 65 1.69 8.85 -13.08
CA ASP A 65 1.42 7.97 -14.23
C ASP A 65 0.82 6.64 -13.77
N MET A 66 -0.48 6.50 -14.00
CA MET A 66 -1.22 5.30 -13.65
C MET A 66 -0.91 4.12 -14.58
N MET A 67 -0.58 4.39 -15.85
CA MET A 67 -0.27 3.35 -16.84
C MET A 67 1.04 2.64 -16.50
N GLU A 68 1.97 3.35 -15.88
CA GLU A 68 3.21 2.75 -15.39
C GLU A 68 3.06 2.19 -13.97
N THR A 69 2.35 2.91 -13.09
CA THR A 69 2.25 2.53 -11.68
C THR A 69 1.42 1.26 -11.47
N ILE A 70 0.25 1.12 -12.13
CA ILE A 70 -0.62 -0.03 -11.89
C ILE A 70 0.07 -1.36 -12.24
N PRO A 71 0.69 -1.55 -13.44
CA PRO A 71 1.38 -2.79 -13.74
C PRO A 71 2.52 -3.09 -12.76
N ARG A 72 3.23 -2.05 -12.31
CA ARG A 72 4.29 -2.18 -11.30
C ARG A 72 3.73 -2.70 -9.98
N LEU A 73 2.65 -2.12 -9.48
CA LEU A 73 2.00 -2.57 -8.24
C LEU A 73 1.48 -4.00 -8.36
N ILE A 74 0.85 -4.36 -9.49
CA ILE A 74 0.40 -5.73 -9.77
C ILE A 74 1.59 -6.70 -9.73
N SER A 75 2.73 -6.35 -10.33
CA SER A 75 3.94 -7.20 -10.30
C SER A 75 4.50 -7.41 -8.88
N LEU A 76 4.18 -6.51 -7.95
CA LEU A 76 4.56 -6.57 -6.54
C LEU A 76 3.49 -7.23 -5.65
N GLY A 77 2.41 -7.77 -6.25
CA GLY A 77 1.38 -8.54 -5.56
C GLY A 77 0.09 -7.78 -5.27
N ALA A 78 -0.12 -6.58 -5.84
CA ALA A 78 -1.43 -5.91 -5.73
C ALA A 78 -2.50 -6.65 -6.54
N ALA A 79 -3.74 -6.62 -6.04
CA ALA A 79 -4.92 -7.01 -6.77
C ALA A 79 -5.76 -5.78 -7.13
N MET A 80 -6.36 -5.78 -8.32
CA MET A 80 -7.35 -4.77 -8.67
C MET A 80 -8.71 -5.15 -8.07
N ASP A 81 -9.35 -4.21 -7.38
CA ASP A 81 -10.68 -4.38 -6.80
C ASP A 81 -11.71 -3.54 -7.57
N GLY A 82 -11.98 -3.99 -8.79
CA GLY A 82 -12.88 -3.36 -9.73
C GLY A 82 -12.19 -2.58 -10.86
N PRO A 83 -12.99 -1.97 -11.75
CA PRO A 83 -12.48 -1.29 -12.93
C PRO A 83 -11.89 0.09 -12.61
N ILE A 84 -10.96 0.53 -13.46
CA ILE A 84 -10.43 1.90 -13.46
C ILE A 84 -11.55 2.89 -13.78
N LYS A 85 -11.71 3.93 -12.95
CA LYS A 85 -12.73 4.97 -13.16
C LYS A 85 -12.06 6.25 -13.64
N TYR A 86 -12.66 6.86 -14.66
CA TYR A 86 -12.25 8.14 -15.24
C TYR A 86 -13.31 9.21 -14.94
N PRO A 87 -13.40 9.75 -13.70
CA PRO A 87 -14.29 10.87 -13.41
C PRO A 87 -13.85 12.16 -14.12
N ALA A 88 -14.76 13.14 -14.20
CA ALA A 88 -14.52 14.40 -14.91
C ALA A 88 -13.39 15.27 -14.30
N PHE A 89 -12.97 14.98 -13.06
CA PHE A 89 -11.90 15.69 -12.34
C PHE A 89 -10.90 14.70 -11.74
N GLY A 90 -10.05 14.13 -12.60
CA GLY A 90 -8.99 13.19 -12.21
C GLY A 90 -9.33 11.73 -12.56
N THR A 91 -8.33 10.84 -12.50
CA THR A 91 -8.53 9.40 -12.66
C THR A 91 -8.31 8.75 -11.30
N SER A 92 -9.24 7.90 -10.84
CA SER A 92 -9.13 7.23 -9.54
C SER A 92 -9.32 5.73 -9.69
N ILE A 93 -8.52 4.96 -8.94
CA ILE A 93 -8.60 3.50 -8.91
C ILE A 93 -8.67 3.03 -7.46
N PRO A 94 -9.70 2.27 -7.09
CA PRO A 94 -9.63 1.44 -5.89
C PRO A 94 -8.64 0.29 -6.16
N VAL A 95 -7.40 0.44 -5.68
CA VAL A 95 -6.45 -0.66 -5.61
C VAL A 95 -6.57 -1.25 -4.22
N ASN A 96 -7.10 -2.47 -4.12
CA ASN A 96 -7.14 -3.18 -2.85
C ASN A 96 -5.82 -3.96 -2.73
N VAL A 97 -4.92 -3.40 -1.94
CA VAL A 97 -3.72 -4.13 -1.55
C VAL A 97 -4.19 -5.17 -0.55
N ASP A 98 -4.39 -6.40 -1.00
CA ASP A 98 -4.67 -7.50 -0.10
C ASP A 98 -3.41 -7.82 0.72
N ILE A 99 -3.22 -7.05 1.79
CA ILE A 99 -2.19 -7.24 2.82
C ILE A 99 -2.30 -8.61 3.53
N SER A 100 -3.36 -9.38 3.29
CA SER A 100 -3.52 -10.74 3.82
C SER A 100 -2.89 -11.81 2.92
N SER A 101 -2.65 -11.49 1.64
CA SER A 101 -1.98 -12.37 0.66
C SER A 101 -0.48 -12.08 0.47
N VAL A 102 0.06 -11.04 1.13
CA VAL A 102 1.47 -10.64 1.08
C VAL A 102 2.25 -11.12 2.30
#